data_AF-A0A9D7RB87-F1
#
_entry.id   AF-A0A9D7RB87-F1
#
_cell.length_a   1.000
_cell.length_b   1.000
_cell.length_c   1.000
_cell.angle_alpha   90.00
_cell.angle_beta   90.00
_cell.angle_gamma   90.00
#
_symmetry.space_group_name_H-M   'P 1'
#
loop_
_entity.id
_entity.type
_entity.pdbx_description
1 polymer ?
#
loop_
_entity_poly.entity_id
_entity_poly.type
_entity_poly.pdbx_seq_one_letter_code
_entity_poly.pdbx_strand_id
1 'polypeptide(L)'
;MQNRLLATGRFERVDIINVISATPTLAQLLPYDALLCWTNSTPLNTAAWGDALADYVDAGGGVVVSVFANSTTTANRNIGGRWQTGYEVVLDQGGNASGANGTLGTVHVPSHPSMSGVMTFTGGTIGSRPASTTLEVGARLIAEWSDGKVLIAEGANPRRIDLGFYPPNASCSQSGWATGGDLIMANALEHVGRGARFAPFGTSCTGTLGAPTLAQTGNIPPALGAVFGLTVDNMPNGVAFLSFGISDTSFGGIPLPLDLSILGMNGCSLYSDITSTLQLIGLPSASIALPIPVDPTLLDGVIYSQALVGDPAANQVGLTSTNGGRIRFGV
;
A
#
# COMPACT_ATOMS: atom_id res chain seq x y z
N MET A 1 6.82 20.45 -2.21
CA MET A 1 5.76 19.43 -2.04
C MET A 1 6.06 18.56 -0.82
N GLN A 2 7.18 17.83 -0.80
CA GLN A 2 7.66 17.06 0.38
C GLN A 2 7.56 17.83 1.71
N ASN A 3 8.14 19.04 1.79
CA ASN A 3 8.07 19.87 3.01
C ASN A 3 6.64 20.24 3.43
N ARG A 4 5.71 20.41 2.47
CA ARG A 4 4.31 20.72 2.79
C ARG A 4 3.58 19.50 3.36
N LEU A 5 3.84 18.31 2.82
CA LEU A 5 3.31 17.06 3.39
C LEU A 5 3.88 16.82 4.78
N LEU A 6 5.19 16.96 4.98
CA LEU A 6 5.82 16.84 6.29
C LEU A 6 5.26 17.87 7.29
N ALA A 7 5.02 19.11 6.85
CA ALA A 7 4.46 20.17 7.69
C ALA A 7 3.02 19.89 8.18
N THR A 8 2.32 18.91 7.59
CA THR A 8 1.02 18.48 8.14
C THR A 8 1.14 17.70 9.45
N GLY A 9 2.34 17.18 9.77
CA GLY A 9 2.57 16.32 10.94
C GLY A 9 2.00 14.90 10.82
N ARG A 10 1.50 14.51 9.65
CA ARG A 10 0.82 13.22 9.40
C ARG A 10 1.71 12.13 8.82
N PHE A 11 2.91 12.50 8.36
CA PHE A 11 3.84 11.59 7.71
C PHE A 11 5.15 11.57 8.50
N GLU A 12 5.55 10.39 8.96
CA GLU A 12 6.84 10.18 9.60
C GLU A 12 8.00 10.46 8.63
N ARG A 13 7.81 10.06 7.37
CA ARG A 13 8.80 10.19 6.31
C ARG A 13 8.12 10.39 4.96
N VAL A 14 8.72 11.24 4.12
CA VAL A 14 8.34 11.43 2.72
C VAL A 14 9.62 11.43 1.91
N ASP A 15 9.78 10.50 0.98
CA ASP A 15 10.94 10.43 0.09
C ASP A 15 10.55 10.74 -1.35
N ILE A 16 11.55 11.00 -2.20
CA ILE A 16 11.35 11.34 -3.61
C ILE A 16 12.16 10.37 -4.47
N ILE A 17 11.48 9.72 -5.41
CA ILE A 17 12.12 9.00 -6.52
C ILE A 17 11.85 9.80 -7.79
N ASN A 18 12.91 10.31 -8.43
CA ASN A 18 12.78 11.02 -9.69
C ASN A 18 12.71 10.02 -10.86
N VAL A 19 11.49 9.81 -11.36
CA VAL A 19 11.23 8.84 -12.43
C VAL A 19 11.84 9.20 -13.79
N ILE A 20 12.38 10.41 -13.94
CA ILE A 20 13.11 10.84 -15.15
C ILE A 20 14.51 10.21 -15.20
N SER A 21 15.12 9.95 -14.04
CA SER A 21 16.50 9.45 -13.94
C SER A 21 16.61 8.02 -13.40
N ALA A 22 15.52 7.45 -12.92
CA ALA A 22 15.48 6.09 -12.39
C ALA A 22 14.07 5.49 -12.54
N THR A 23 13.95 4.17 -12.56
CA THR A 23 12.66 3.49 -12.47
C THR A 23 12.60 2.75 -11.13
N PRO A 24 11.61 3.01 -10.27
CA PRO A 24 11.52 2.34 -8.97
C PRO A 24 11.24 0.85 -9.15
N THR A 25 11.85 0.02 -8.29
CA THR A 25 11.50 -1.41 -8.19
C THR A 25 10.43 -1.62 -7.13
N LEU A 26 9.68 -2.73 -7.21
CA LEU A 26 8.71 -3.11 -6.18
C LEU A 26 9.33 -3.13 -4.77
N ALA A 27 10.54 -3.68 -4.64
CA ALA A 27 11.25 -3.75 -3.36
C ALA A 27 11.55 -2.36 -2.75
N GLN A 28 11.74 -1.33 -3.60
CA GLN A 28 11.89 0.05 -3.13
C GLN A 28 10.56 0.68 -2.71
N LEU A 29 9.44 0.21 -3.27
CA LEU A 29 8.10 0.75 -3.01
C LEU A 29 7.42 0.11 -1.80
N LEU A 30 7.61 -1.20 -1.58
CA LEU A 30 7.01 -1.97 -0.48
C LEU A 30 7.19 -1.37 0.94
N PRO A 31 8.31 -0.68 1.26
CA PRO A 31 8.46 -0.02 2.56
C PRO A 31 7.52 1.17 2.80
N TYR A 32 6.91 1.74 1.76
CA TYR A 32 6.02 2.91 1.89
C TYR A 32 4.56 2.48 2.05
N ASP A 33 3.81 3.25 2.85
CA ASP A 33 2.38 3.01 3.05
C ASP A 33 1.53 3.50 1.88
N ALA A 34 1.97 4.57 1.22
CA ALA A 34 1.31 5.13 0.06
C ALA A 34 2.30 5.80 -0.89
N LEU A 35 1.94 5.88 -2.17
CA LEU A 35 2.70 6.57 -3.20
C LEU A 35 1.88 7.71 -3.80
N LEU A 36 2.51 8.86 -4.04
CA LEU A 36 1.94 9.96 -4.83
C LEU A 36 2.70 10.10 -6.15
N CYS A 37 2.06 9.70 -7.23
CA CYS A 37 2.63 9.66 -8.58
C CYS A 37 2.15 10.86 -9.41
N TRP A 38 3.08 11.59 -10.00
CA TRP A 38 2.79 12.69 -10.91
C TRP A 38 3.94 12.88 -11.88
N THR A 39 3.68 13.55 -13.00
CA THR A 39 4.73 13.90 -13.97
C THR A 39 4.62 15.36 -14.35
N ASN A 40 5.67 15.92 -14.95
CA ASN A 40 5.58 17.05 -15.89
C ASN A 40 6.75 16.99 -16.89
N SER A 41 7.34 15.79 -16.98
CA SER A 41 8.49 15.41 -17.79
C SER A 41 8.35 13.91 -18.08
N THR A 42 8.92 13.44 -19.18
CA THR A 42 8.82 12.05 -19.60
C THR A 42 9.64 11.16 -18.65
N PRO A 43 9.03 10.14 -18.02
CA PRO A 43 9.76 9.15 -17.23
C PRO A 43 10.78 8.38 -18.08
N LEU A 44 11.83 7.87 -17.45
CA LEU A 44 12.89 7.08 -18.09
C LEU A 44 12.33 5.85 -18.80
N ASN A 45 11.37 5.18 -18.16
CA ASN A 45 10.67 4.02 -18.70
C ASN A 45 9.26 3.99 -18.12
N THR A 46 8.27 4.40 -18.92
CA THR A 46 6.86 4.49 -18.49
C THR A 46 6.23 3.12 -18.24
N ALA A 47 6.60 2.12 -19.04
CA ALA A 47 6.07 0.76 -18.92
C ALA A 47 6.56 0.10 -17.62
N ALA A 48 7.88 0.05 -17.42
CA ALA A 48 8.45 -0.56 -16.22
C ALA A 48 8.04 0.18 -14.93
N TRP A 49 7.83 1.50 -15.00
CA TRP A 49 7.28 2.24 -13.87
C TRP A 49 5.84 1.82 -13.55
N GLY A 50 4.98 1.73 -14.56
CA GLY A 50 3.59 1.30 -14.36
C GLY A 50 3.46 -0.16 -13.93
N ASP A 51 4.32 -1.05 -14.42
CA ASP A 51 4.37 -2.44 -13.97
C ASP A 51 4.74 -2.53 -12.48
N ALA A 52 5.76 -1.78 -12.03
CA ALA A 52 6.13 -1.73 -10.62
C ALA A 52 5.03 -1.14 -9.73
N LEU A 53 4.29 -0.14 -10.21
CA LEU A 53 3.15 0.42 -9.49
C LEU A 53 1.97 -0.57 -9.43
N ALA A 54 1.69 -1.30 -10.52
CA ALA A 54 0.67 -2.33 -10.56
C ALA A 54 0.98 -3.45 -9.55
N ASP A 55 2.22 -3.94 -9.52
CA ASP A 55 2.65 -4.95 -8.54
C ASP A 55 2.54 -4.44 -7.10
N TYR A 56 2.83 -3.15 -6.87
CA TYR A 56 2.67 -2.53 -5.56
C TYR A 56 1.20 -2.48 -5.12
N VAL A 57 0.27 -2.12 -6.02
CA VAL A 57 -1.17 -2.13 -5.74
C VAL A 57 -1.67 -3.56 -5.49
N ASP A 58 -1.21 -4.53 -6.26
CA ASP A 58 -1.56 -5.96 -6.09
C ASP A 58 -1.07 -6.51 -4.74
N ALA A 59 0.06 -6.00 -4.24
CA ALA A 59 0.57 -6.29 -2.89
C ALA A 59 -0.18 -5.55 -1.77
N GLY A 60 -1.26 -4.81 -2.10
CA GLY A 60 -2.06 -4.03 -1.16
C GLY A 60 -1.53 -2.61 -0.93
N GLY A 61 -0.61 -2.11 -1.75
CA GLY A 61 -0.12 -0.74 -1.69
C GLY A 61 -1.17 0.28 -2.13
N GLY A 62 -1.16 1.47 -1.51
CA GLY A 62 -2.02 2.58 -1.90
C GLY A 62 -1.35 3.55 -2.84
N VAL A 63 -2.01 3.92 -3.95
CA VAL A 63 -1.44 4.87 -4.92
C VAL A 63 -2.41 6.01 -5.23
N VAL A 64 -1.92 7.22 -4.99
CA VAL A 64 -2.54 8.46 -5.47
C VAL A 64 -1.85 8.88 -6.76
N VAL A 65 -2.59 9.04 -7.85
CA VAL A 65 -2.04 9.60 -9.10
C VAL A 65 -2.54 11.02 -9.27
N SER A 66 -1.70 11.89 -9.78
CA SER A 66 -2.02 13.29 -9.94
C SER A 66 -1.60 13.81 -11.32
N VAL A 67 -1.84 15.10 -11.56
CA VAL A 67 -1.86 15.62 -12.93
C VAL A 67 -0.53 15.46 -13.67
N PHE A 68 -0.75 15.31 -14.97
CA PHE A 68 0.05 14.79 -16.05
C PHE A 68 0.34 13.29 -16.00
N ALA A 69 0.35 12.63 -14.84
CA ALA A 69 0.46 11.17 -14.83
C ALA A 69 -0.86 10.48 -15.19
N ASN A 70 -2.01 11.10 -14.86
CA ASN A 70 -3.35 10.49 -15.00
C ASN A 70 -4.12 10.82 -16.30
N SER A 71 -3.76 11.85 -17.06
CA SER A 71 -4.67 12.36 -18.11
C SER A 71 -3.99 12.99 -19.33
N THR A 72 -2.67 12.93 -19.45
CA THR A 72 -1.93 13.65 -20.51
C THR A 72 -2.04 13.02 -21.91
N THR A 73 -2.15 13.84 -22.96
CA THR A 73 -1.96 13.43 -24.38
C THR A 73 -0.50 13.51 -24.83
N THR A 74 0.40 14.05 -24.02
CA THR A 74 1.84 14.10 -24.34
C THR A 74 2.39 12.67 -24.32
N ALA A 75 2.98 12.24 -25.43
CA ALA A 75 3.55 10.91 -25.55
C ALA A 75 4.53 10.61 -24.40
N ASN A 76 4.40 9.43 -23.80
CA ASN A 76 5.23 8.93 -22.71
C ASN A 76 5.26 9.86 -21.47
N ARG A 77 4.17 10.58 -21.19
CA ARG A 77 4.07 11.45 -20.01
C ARG A 77 3.19 10.85 -18.90
N ASN A 78 2.30 9.94 -19.25
CA ASN A 78 1.49 9.12 -18.36
C ASN A 78 2.25 7.89 -17.84
N ILE A 79 1.65 7.20 -16.87
CA ILE A 79 2.09 5.88 -16.42
C ILE A 79 1.72 4.86 -17.51
N GLY A 80 2.66 4.00 -17.91
CA GLY A 80 2.46 3.02 -18.98
C GLY A 80 2.28 1.58 -18.48
N GLY A 81 2.49 0.60 -19.35
CA GLY A 81 2.57 -0.82 -18.97
C GLY A 81 1.24 -1.37 -18.48
N ARG A 82 1.27 -2.28 -17.49
CA ARG A 82 0.07 -2.88 -16.88
C ARG A 82 -0.89 -1.85 -16.28
N TRP A 83 -0.41 -0.66 -15.94
CA TRP A 83 -1.24 0.39 -15.32
C TRP A 83 -2.44 0.77 -16.19
N GLN A 84 -2.24 0.82 -17.50
CA GLN A 84 -3.26 1.23 -18.49
C GLN A 84 -4.32 0.15 -18.74
N THR A 85 -4.39 -0.86 -17.88
CA THR A 85 -5.31 -1.98 -18.00
C THR A 85 -5.80 -2.38 -16.62
N GLY A 86 -6.65 -1.54 -16.01
CA GLY A 86 -7.36 -1.84 -14.77
C GLY A 86 -6.90 -1.10 -13.52
N TYR A 87 -5.91 -0.20 -13.63
CA TYR A 87 -5.43 0.62 -12.51
C TYR A 87 -5.75 2.11 -12.70
N GLU A 88 -6.40 2.51 -13.78
CA GLU A 88 -6.79 3.90 -13.99
C GLU A 88 -8.04 4.26 -13.18
N VAL A 89 -8.19 5.54 -12.84
CA VAL A 89 -9.40 6.05 -12.17
C VAL A 89 -10.04 7.09 -13.07
N VAL A 90 -9.27 8.12 -13.46
CA VAL A 90 -9.60 8.95 -14.61
C VAL A 90 -9.06 8.24 -15.84
N LEU A 91 -9.86 8.16 -16.92
CA LEU A 91 -9.38 7.58 -18.18
C LEU A 91 -8.12 8.33 -18.65
N ASP A 92 -7.06 7.58 -18.98
CA ASP A 92 -5.83 8.19 -19.42
C ASP A 92 -5.97 8.89 -20.78
N GLN A 93 -4.91 9.62 -21.15
CA GLN A 93 -4.80 10.25 -22.46
C GLN A 93 -5.95 11.22 -22.82
N GLY A 94 -6.75 11.65 -21.83
CA GLY A 94 -7.88 12.56 -22.01
C GLY A 94 -7.51 14.04 -22.22
N GLY A 95 -6.23 14.39 -22.17
CA GLY A 95 -5.71 15.75 -22.20
C GLY A 95 -5.81 16.49 -20.87
N ASN A 96 -5.21 17.68 -20.82
CA ASN A 96 -5.25 18.57 -19.66
C ASN A 96 -5.99 19.86 -20.02
N ALA A 97 -6.83 20.33 -19.11
CA ALA A 97 -7.40 21.66 -19.11
C ALA A 97 -6.54 22.61 -18.25
N SER A 98 -6.64 23.90 -18.53
CA SER A 98 -5.97 24.96 -17.79
C SER A 98 -6.83 26.21 -17.84
N GLY A 99 -6.74 27.03 -16.79
CA GLY A 99 -7.49 28.26 -16.67
C GLY A 99 -7.35 28.83 -15.27
N ALA A 100 -7.16 30.15 -15.19
CA ALA A 100 -6.97 30.87 -13.94
C ALA A 100 -8.16 30.70 -12.99
N ASN A 101 -7.86 30.72 -11.69
CA ASN A 101 -8.85 30.81 -10.61
C ASN A 101 -9.89 29.69 -10.56
N GLY A 102 -9.59 28.49 -11.09
CA GLY A 102 -10.44 27.33 -10.82
C GLY A 102 -10.52 27.08 -9.30
N THR A 103 -11.71 26.90 -8.76
CA THR A 103 -11.91 26.68 -7.32
C THR A 103 -12.51 25.30 -7.05
N LEU A 104 -12.70 24.95 -5.78
CA LEU A 104 -13.57 23.85 -5.39
C LEU A 104 -14.97 24.07 -5.97
N GLY A 105 -15.48 23.08 -6.68
CA GLY A 105 -16.84 23.01 -7.19
C GLY A 105 -17.71 22.12 -6.31
N THR A 106 -18.57 21.31 -6.95
CA THR A 106 -19.46 20.38 -6.24
C THR A 106 -18.67 19.28 -5.53
N VAL A 107 -19.05 19.00 -4.28
CA VAL A 107 -18.55 17.86 -3.50
C VAL A 107 -19.65 16.81 -3.45
N HIS A 108 -19.47 15.73 -4.21
CA HIS A 108 -20.46 14.66 -4.35
C HIS A 108 -20.48 13.71 -3.16
N VAL A 109 -19.32 13.52 -2.50
CA VAL A 109 -19.21 12.66 -1.31
C VAL A 109 -18.53 13.43 -0.17
N PRO A 110 -19.25 14.33 0.53
CA PRO A 110 -18.65 15.17 1.59
C PRO A 110 -18.07 14.38 2.76
N SER A 111 -18.58 13.18 3.02
CA SER A 111 -18.08 12.27 4.07
C SER A 111 -16.81 11.51 3.69
N HIS A 112 -16.33 11.64 2.45
CA HIS A 112 -15.15 10.92 2.00
C HIS A 112 -13.90 11.38 2.77
N PRO A 113 -13.00 10.48 3.22
CA PRO A 113 -11.81 10.87 3.99
C PRO A 113 -10.92 11.90 3.28
N SER A 114 -10.82 11.83 1.94
CA SER A 114 -10.09 12.83 1.14
C SER A 114 -10.60 14.27 1.29
N MET A 115 -11.86 14.45 1.70
CA MET A 115 -12.51 15.75 1.92
C MET A 115 -12.46 16.24 3.37
N SER A 116 -11.85 15.48 4.29
CA SER A 116 -11.77 15.83 5.71
C SER A 116 -11.11 17.19 5.93
N GLY A 117 -11.87 18.15 6.47
CA GLY A 117 -11.41 19.53 6.71
C GLY A 117 -11.20 20.38 5.46
N VAL A 118 -11.51 19.87 4.26
CA VAL A 118 -11.35 20.60 3.00
C VAL A 118 -12.52 21.56 2.81
N MET A 119 -12.31 22.82 3.20
CA MET A 119 -13.31 23.89 3.04
C MET A 119 -13.09 24.72 1.78
N THR A 120 -11.85 24.81 1.32
CA THR A 120 -11.48 25.60 0.15
C THR A 120 -10.40 24.87 -0.65
N PHE A 121 -10.49 25.01 -1.96
CA PHE A 121 -9.42 24.65 -2.88
C PHE A 121 -9.39 25.71 -3.99
N THR A 122 -8.19 26.13 -4.38
CA THR A 122 -8.01 27.07 -5.48
C THR A 122 -6.80 26.66 -6.31
N GLY A 123 -6.95 26.69 -7.63
CA GLY A 123 -5.85 26.63 -8.57
C GLY A 123 -5.00 27.90 -8.52
N GLY A 124 -3.77 27.80 -9.02
CA GLY A 124 -2.94 28.96 -9.33
C GLY A 124 -3.36 29.61 -10.66
N THR A 125 -2.41 30.31 -11.28
CA THR A 125 -2.64 31.05 -12.53
C THR A 125 -3.03 30.14 -13.70
N ILE A 126 -2.45 28.94 -13.79
CA ILE A 126 -2.79 27.96 -14.84
C ILE A 126 -3.69 26.86 -14.27
N GLY A 127 -3.39 26.34 -13.07
CA GLY A 127 -4.22 25.32 -12.39
C GLY A 127 -4.50 24.10 -13.26
N SER A 128 -3.46 23.39 -13.70
CA SER A 128 -3.58 22.27 -14.63
C SER A 128 -4.37 21.12 -14.00
N ARG A 129 -5.33 20.58 -14.77
CA ARG A 129 -6.30 19.55 -14.36
C ARG A 129 -6.70 18.66 -15.54
N PRO A 130 -7.28 17.47 -15.32
CA PRO A 130 -7.76 16.63 -16.42
C PRO A 130 -8.78 17.37 -17.29
N ALA A 131 -8.67 17.23 -18.61
CA ALA A 131 -9.69 17.74 -19.54
C ALA A 131 -10.89 16.79 -19.61
N SER A 132 -10.64 15.48 -19.53
CA SER A 132 -11.69 14.46 -19.43
C SER A 132 -12.37 14.51 -18.05
N THR A 133 -13.66 14.20 -18.05
CA THR A 133 -14.45 13.93 -16.84
C THR A 133 -14.87 12.47 -16.74
N THR A 134 -14.45 11.65 -17.70
CA THR A 134 -14.79 10.23 -17.76
C THR A 134 -13.92 9.45 -16.79
N LEU A 135 -14.57 8.61 -16.00
CA LEU A 135 -13.92 7.72 -15.04
C LEU A 135 -14.01 6.27 -15.53
N GLU A 136 -13.07 5.45 -15.05
CA GLU A 136 -13.09 4.00 -15.26
C GLU A 136 -14.33 3.35 -14.62
N VAL A 137 -14.68 2.15 -15.10
CA VAL A 137 -15.83 1.40 -14.56
C VAL A 137 -15.63 1.12 -13.07
N GLY A 138 -16.65 1.43 -12.26
CA GLY A 138 -16.62 1.25 -10.81
C GLY A 138 -15.89 2.35 -10.04
N ALA A 139 -15.24 3.30 -10.73
CA ALA A 139 -14.74 4.51 -10.09
C ALA A 139 -15.89 5.48 -9.75
N ARG A 140 -15.67 6.31 -8.73
CA ARG A 140 -16.61 7.33 -8.27
C ARG A 140 -15.97 8.71 -8.19
N LEU A 141 -16.74 9.72 -8.59
CA LEU A 141 -16.36 11.11 -8.46
C LEU A 141 -16.63 11.59 -7.04
N ILE A 142 -15.63 12.14 -6.36
CA ILE A 142 -15.74 12.63 -4.98
C ILE A 142 -15.96 14.14 -4.96
N ALA A 143 -15.17 14.87 -5.74
CA ALA A 143 -15.26 16.32 -5.84
C ALA A 143 -14.84 16.81 -7.23
N GLU A 144 -15.40 17.93 -7.63
CA GLU A 144 -15.10 18.61 -8.89
C GLU A 144 -14.44 19.97 -8.65
N TRP A 145 -13.75 20.45 -9.68
CA TRP A 145 -13.45 21.86 -9.85
C TRP A 145 -14.73 22.65 -10.17
N SER A 146 -14.70 23.96 -9.97
CA SER A 146 -15.80 24.87 -10.28
C SER A 146 -16.22 24.87 -11.76
N ASP A 147 -15.38 24.36 -12.66
CA ASP A 147 -15.65 24.21 -14.09
C ASP A 147 -16.09 22.77 -14.47
N GLY A 148 -16.43 21.94 -13.48
CA GLY A 148 -16.93 20.58 -13.66
C GLY A 148 -15.85 19.54 -13.97
N LYS A 149 -14.56 19.90 -13.96
CA LYS A 149 -13.46 18.94 -14.13
C LYS A 149 -13.24 18.13 -12.85
N VAL A 150 -12.71 16.92 -12.99
CA VAL A 150 -12.41 16.05 -11.84
C VAL A 150 -11.40 16.73 -10.93
N LEU A 151 -11.72 16.87 -9.64
CA LEU A 151 -10.76 17.30 -8.62
C LEU A 151 -10.27 16.11 -7.81
N ILE A 152 -11.18 15.23 -7.39
CA ILE A 152 -10.88 13.99 -6.69
C ILE A 152 -11.79 12.89 -7.22
N ALA A 153 -11.21 11.77 -7.65
CA ALA A 153 -11.94 10.55 -7.96
C ALA A 153 -11.29 9.36 -7.23
N GLU A 154 -12.10 8.40 -6.82
CA GLU A 154 -11.65 7.13 -6.23
C GLU A 154 -11.98 6.00 -7.20
N GLY A 155 -11.04 5.07 -7.38
CA GLY A 155 -11.24 3.89 -8.23
C GLY A 155 -12.16 2.86 -7.60
N ALA A 156 -12.50 1.81 -8.36
CA ALA A 156 -13.19 0.64 -7.83
C ALA A 156 -12.39 -0.02 -6.68
N ASN A 157 -11.06 0.04 -6.76
CA ASN A 157 -10.17 -0.21 -5.63
C ASN A 157 -10.07 1.07 -4.77
N PRO A 158 -10.52 1.06 -3.51
CA PRO A 158 -10.51 2.24 -2.64
C PRO A 158 -9.10 2.74 -2.30
N ARG A 159 -8.06 1.94 -2.57
CA ARG A 159 -6.65 2.34 -2.42
C ARG A 159 -6.10 3.08 -3.64
N ARG A 160 -6.96 3.45 -4.58
CA ARG A 160 -6.62 4.23 -5.77
C ARG A 160 -7.43 5.52 -5.80
N ILE A 161 -6.71 6.63 -5.74
CA ILE A 161 -7.28 7.97 -5.90
C ILE A 161 -6.55 8.69 -7.02
N ASP A 162 -7.31 9.35 -7.88
CA ASP A 162 -6.77 10.33 -8.80
C ASP A 162 -7.10 11.75 -8.33
N LEU A 163 -6.06 12.59 -8.23
CA LEU A 163 -6.15 14.00 -7.91
C LEU A 163 -6.00 14.83 -9.18
N GLY A 164 -7.05 15.55 -9.52
CA GLY A 164 -7.13 16.35 -10.74
C GLY A 164 -6.47 17.71 -10.63
N PHE A 165 -5.32 17.84 -9.97
CA PHE A 165 -4.52 19.07 -9.96
C PHE A 165 -3.02 18.75 -9.98
N TYR A 166 -2.18 19.68 -10.43
CA TYR A 166 -0.72 19.47 -10.42
C TYR A 166 -0.15 19.63 -8.99
N PRO A 167 0.57 18.63 -8.42
CA PRO A 167 0.95 18.63 -7.00
C PRO A 167 1.82 19.78 -6.47
N PRO A 168 2.78 20.33 -7.25
CA PRO A 168 3.51 21.52 -6.81
C PRO A 168 2.58 22.71 -6.54
N ASN A 169 2.85 23.47 -5.48
CA ASN A 169 2.09 24.68 -5.17
C ASN A 169 2.41 25.79 -6.19
N ALA A 170 1.47 26.73 -6.38
CA ALA A 170 1.55 27.87 -7.29
C ALA A 170 2.78 28.77 -7.07
N SER A 171 3.28 28.84 -5.84
CA SER A 171 4.54 29.53 -5.52
C SER A 171 5.79 28.89 -6.14
N CYS A 172 5.72 27.61 -6.52
CA CYS A 172 6.80 26.86 -7.16
C CYS A 172 6.58 26.64 -8.67
N SER A 173 5.32 26.58 -9.12
CA SER A 173 4.96 26.37 -10.52
C SER A 173 3.60 26.98 -10.84
N GLN A 174 3.50 27.74 -11.93
CA GLN A 174 2.26 28.41 -12.34
C GLN A 174 1.09 27.42 -12.60
N SER A 175 1.39 26.16 -12.95
CA SER A 175 0.43 25.05 -13.10
C SER A 175 -0.15 24.54 -11.79
N GLY A 176 0.46 24.89 -10.66
CA GLY A 176 0.13 24.40 -9.34
C GLY A 176 -1.17 24.94 -8.76
N TRP A 177 -1.50 24.44 -7.57
CA TRP A 177 -2.61 24.92 -6.73
C TRP A 177 -2.15 26.06 -5.80
N ALA A 178 -3.05 26.98 -5.46
CA ALA A 178 -2.77 28.09 -4.54
C ALA A 178 -3.12 27.74 -3.08
N THR A 179 -4.32 27.23 -2.83
CA THR A 179 -4.82 26.87 -1.49
C THR A 179 -5.41 25.45 -1.44
N GLY A 180 -5.20 24.74 -0.34
CA GLY A 180 -5.92 23.49 0.01
C GLY A 180 -5.40 22.20 -0.63
N GLY A 181 -4.51 22.28 -1.63
CA GLY A 181 -3.99 21.09 -2.31
C GLY A 181 -3.11 20.21 -1.41
N ASP A 182 -2.42 20.78 -0.41
CA ASP A 182 -1.68 20.03 0.60
C ASP A 182 -2.58 19.17 1.48
N LEU A 183 -3.68 19.73 1.98
CA LEU A 183 -4.65 18.98 2.77
C LEU A 183 -5.31 17.86 1.95
N ILE A 184 -5.70 18.13 0.70
CA ILE A 184 -6.26 17.10 -0.20
C ILE A 184 -5.24 15.99 -0.46
N MET A 185 -3.98 16.32 -0.79
CA MET A 185 -2.93 15.32 -0.99
C MET A 185 -2.69 14.50 0.28
N ALA A 186 -2.65 15.15 1.45
CA ALA A 186 -2.44 14.47 2.72
C ALA A 186 -3.59 13.50 3.04
N ASN A 187 -4.84 13.96 2.94
CA ASN A 187 -6.01 13.13 3.18
C ASN A 187 -6.09 11.95 2.19
N ALA A 188 -5.77 12.18 0.91
CA ALA A 188 -5.76 11.12 -0.10
C ALA A 188 -4.68 10.07 0.19
N LEU A 189 -3.47 10.50 0.54
CA LEU A 189 -2.36 9.61 0.91
C LEU A 189 -2.66 8.81 2.18
N GLU A 190 -3.23 9.44 3.21
CA GLU A 190 -3.67 8.72 4.41
C GLU A 190 -4.77 7.71 4.09
N HIS A 191 -5.74 8.09 3.26
CA HIS A 191 -6.83 7.20 2.87
C HIS A 191 -6.32 5.95 2.16
N VAL A 192 -5.50 6.11 1.11
CA VAL A 192 -4.98 4.94 0.39
C VAL A 192 -3.91 4.19 1.19
N GLY A 193 -3.22 4.87 2.11
CA GLY A 193 -2.15 4.32 2.93
C GLY A 193 -2.59 3.52 4.15
N ARG A 194 -3.90 3.53 4.45
CA ARG A 194 -4.55 2.68 5.48
C ARG A 194 -4.83 1.27 4.99
N GLY A 195 -4.00 0.80 4.07
CA GLY A 195 -4.20 -0.47 3.42
C GLY A 195 -3.87 -1.66 4.31
N ALA A 196 -4.87 -2.50 4.58
CA ALA A 196 -4.67 -3.84 5.12
C ALA A 196 -3.70 -4.65 4.24
N ARG A 197 -2.65 -5.22 4.83
CA ARG A 197 -1.65 -6.00 4.09
C ARG A 197 -0.97 -7.05 4.95
N PHE A 198 -0.57 -8.15 4.32
CA PHE A 198 0.37 -9.13 4.85
C PHE A 198 1.72 -8.92 4.17
N ALA A 199 2.78 -8.71 4.96
CA ALA A 199 4.14 -8.59 4.48
C ALA A 199 5.02 -9.68 5.10
N PRO A 200 5.51 -10.66 4.32
CA PRO A 200 6.47 -11.63 4.83
C PRO A 200 7.81 -10.94 5.11
N PHE A 201 8.50 -11.37 6.16
CA PHE A 201 9.82 -10.85 6.53
C PHE A 201 10.69 -11.93 7.17
N GLY A 202 12.00 -11.69 7.21
CA GLY A 202 12.96 -12.70 7.66
C GLY A 202 13.03 -13.90 6.71
N THR A 203 13.79 -14.91 7.12
CA THR A 203 14.02 -16.14 6.36
C THR A 203 13.68 -17.37 7.19
N SER A 204 13.06 -18.35 6.55
CA SER A 204 12.87 -19.68 7.13
C SER A 204 14.19 -20.44 7.26
N CYS A 205 14.29 -21.33 8.25
CA CYS A 205 15.41 -22.27 8.31
C CYS A 205 15.18 -23.50 7.41
N THR A 206 16.22 -24.28 7.18
CA THR A 206 16.12 -25.51 6.38
C THR A 206 15.29 -26.57 7.10
N GLY A 207 14.25 -27.08 6.43
CA GLY A 207 13.49 -28.26 6.85
C GLY A 207 13.68 -29.44 5.90
N THR A 208 13.26 -30.62 6.34
CA THR A 208 13.44 -31.88 5.60
C THR A 208 12.62 -31.95 4.31
N LEU A 209 11.49 -31.24 4.25
CA LEU A 209 10.68 -31.06 3.03
C LEU A 209 11.04 -29.76 2.26
N GLY A 210 12.13 -29.10 2.64
CA GLY A 210 12.45 -27.73 2.24
C GLY A 210 12.15 -26.74 3.36
N ALA A 211 12.48 -25.47 3.14
CA ALA A 211 12.26 -24.43 4.14
C ALA A 211 10.75 -24.21 4.34
N PRO A 212 10.21 -24.33 5.57
CA PRO A 212 8.78 -24.11 5.83
C PRO A 212 8.41 -22.66 5.58
N THR A 213 7.26 -22.39 4.98
CA THR A 213 6.85 -21.03 4.62
C THR A 213 5.56 -20.64 5.34
N LEU A 214 5.45 -19.36 5.68
CA LEU A 214 4.21 -18.74 6.14
C LEU A 214 3.81 -17.67 5.12
N ALA A 215 2.62 -17.83 4.55
CA ALA A 215 2.10 -16.93 3.52
C ALA A 215 0.62 -16.63 3.73
N GLN A 216 0.14 -15.54 3.12
CA GLN A 216 -1.28 -15.26 3.01
C GLN A 216 -1.95 -16.26 2.04
N THR A 217 -3.15 -16.73 2.39
CA THR A 217 -3.96 -17.57 1.50
C THR A 217 -4.62 -16.71 0.43
N GLY A 218 -4.19 -16.87 -0.82
CA GLY A 218 -4.66 -16.06 -1.94
C GLY A 218 -4.34 -14.57 -1.76
N ASN A 219 -5.02 -13.71 -2.52
CA ASN A 219 -4.80 -12.25 -2.51
C ASN A 219 -5.88 -11.51 -1.71
N ILE A 220 -6.37 -12.09 -0.60
CA ILE A 220 -7.36 -11.46 0.28
C ILE A 220 -6.63 -10.74 1.43
N PRO A 221 -6.58 -9.39 1.45
CA PRO A 221 -5.89 -8.66 2.50
C PRO A 221 -6.61 -8.79 3.86
N PRO A 222 -5.93 -8.53 4.98
CA PRO A 222 -6.50 -8.52 6.33
C PRO A 222 -7.37 -7.28 6.61
N ALA A 223 -8.33 -7.00 5.71
CA ALA A 223 -9.21 -5.85 5.79
C ALA A 223 -10.28 -6.03 6.88
N LEU A 224 -10.72 -4.93 7.48
CA LEU A 224 -11.81 -4.95 8.46
C LEU A 224 -13.08 -5.55 7.84
N GLY A 225 -13.66 -6.57 8.48
CA GLY A 225 -14.81 -7.31 7.98
C GLY A 225 -14.50 -8.44 7.00
N ALA A 226 -13.24 -8.57 6.54
CA ALA A 226 -12.82 -9.66 5.68
C ALA A 226 -12.50 -10.93 6.48
N VAL A 227 -12.40 -12.06 5.77
CA VAL A 227 -11.84 -13.30 6.31
C VAL A 227 -10.42 -13.44 5.75
N PHE A 228 -9.43 -13.19 6.60
CA PHE A 228 -8.02 -13.24 6.24
C PHE A 228 -7.48 -14.67 6.39
N GLY A 229 -6.80 -15.19 5.37
CA GLY A 229 -6.23 -16.54 5.39
C GLY A 229 -4.72 -16.54 5.59
N LEU A 230 -4.22 -17.45 6.41
CA LEU A 230 -2.79 -17.79 6.48
C LEU A 230 -2.60 -19.27 6.17
N THR A 231 -1.53 -19.58 5.44
CA THR A 231 -1.12 -20.94 5.09
C THR A 231 0.31 -21.17 5.54
N VAL A 232 0.53 -22.31 6.20
CA VAL A 232 1.85 -22.87 6.48
C VAL A 232 2.10 -24.03 5.52
N ASP A 233 3.23 -24.01 4.82
CA ASP A 233 3.62 -25.05 3.85
C ASP A 233 4.96 -25.71 4.22
N ASN A 234 5.31 -26.78 3.51
CA ASN A 234 6.44 -27.68 3.78
C ASN A 234 6.44 -28.22 5.23
N MET A 235 5.32 -28.82 5.64
CA MET A 235 5.12 -29.44 6.94
C MET A 235 5.36 -30.96 6.89
N PRO A 236 6.60 -31.48 7.06
CA PRO A 236 6.91 -32.89 6.84
C PRO A 236 6.13 -33.88 7.73
N ASN A 237 5.72 -33.43 8.93
CA ASN A 237 4.93 -34.25 9.87
C ASN A 237 3.48 -33.78 10.02
N GLY A 238 3.07 -32.83 9.17
CA GLY A 238 1.72 -32.30 9.13
C GLY A 238 1.23 -31.59 10.39
N VAL A 239 2.15 -31.11 11.24
CA VAL A 239 1.83 -30.32 12.45
C VAL A 239 2.62 -29.03 12.43
N ALA A 240 1.96 -27.91 12.72
CA ALA A 240 2.59 -26.61 12.93
C ALA A 240 1.95 -25.89 14.12
N PHE A 241 2.73 -25.05 14.78
CA PHE A 241 2.31 -24.15 15.85
C PHE A 241 2.43 -22.73 15.32
N LEU A 242 1.32 -22.17 14.87
CA LEU A 242 1.23 -20.80 14.39
C LEU A 242 1.08 -19.87 15.59
N SER A 243 2.07 -19.02 15.83
CA SER A 243 2.03 -17.98 16.84
C SER A 243 1.55 -16.65 16.27
N PHE A 244 0.89 -15.86 17.12
CA PHE A 244 0.63 -14.45 16.92
C PHE A 244 1.27 -13.62 18.03
N GLY A 245 1.76 -12.45 17.67
CA GLY A 245 2.48 -11.52 18.52
C GLY A 245 2.15 -10.07 18.21
N ILE A 246 2.59 -9.17 19.08
CA ILE A 246 2.44 -7.72 18.97
C ILE A 246 3.78 -6.97 18.79
N SER A 247 4.91 -7.69 18.79
CA SER A 247 6.26 -7.16 18.63
C SER A 247 7.13 -8.07 17.77
N ASP A 248 7.87 -7.45 16.86
CA ASP A 248 8.98 -8.04 16.10
C ASP A 248 10.36 -7.59 16.65
N THR A 249 10.38 -6.91 17.79
CA THR A 249 11.61 -6.34 18.37
C THR A 249 11.97 -6.89 19.75
N SER A 250 11.00 -7.39 20.52
CA SER A 250 11.25 -7.93 21.86
C SER A 250 10.24 -9.00 22.27
N PHE A 251 10.72 -10.09 22.85
CA PHE A 251 9.91 -11.12 23.50
C PHE A 251 10.37 -11.31 24.95
N GLY A 252 9.55 -10.90 25.92
CA GLY A 252 9.91 -11.01 27.34
C GLY A 252 11.19 -10.24 27.74
N GLY A 253 11.53 -9.17 27.01
CA GLY A 253 12.77 -8.40 27.20
C GLY A 253 13.97 -8.92 26.40
N ILE A 254 13.81 -10.03 25.67
CA ILE A 254 14.84 -10.59 24.79
C ILE A 254 14.69 -9.94 23.39
N PRO A 255 15.76 -9.35 22.83
CA PRO A 255 15.71 -8.78 21.48
C PRO A 255 15.34 -9.82 20.41
N LEU A 256 14.53 -9.39 19.44
CA LEU A 256 14.20 -10.17 18.25
C LEU A 256 14.94 -9.59 17.02
N PRO A 257 15.32 -10.43 16.02
CA PRO A 257 15.11 -11.88 15.98
C PRO A 257 16.01 -12.64 16.97
N LEU A 258 15.44 -13.63 17.65
CA LEU A 258 16.16 -14.50 18.58
C LEU A 258 16.67 -15.73 17.83
N ASP A 259 17.99 -15.95 17.84
CA ASP A 259 18.61 -17.17 17.31
C ASP A 259 18.23 -18.38 18.18
N LEU A 260 17.59 -19.37 17.55
CA LEU A 260 17.12 -20.59 18.21
C LEU A 260 18.17 -21.71 18.22
N SER A 261 19.39 -21.45 17.73
CA SER A 261 20.54 -22.35 17.90
C SER A 261 20.80 -22.67 19.38
N ILE A 262 20.49 -21.74 20.29
CA ILE A 262 20.57 -21.93 21.74
C ILE A 262 19.65 -23.05 22.26
N LEU A 263 18.60 -23.38 21.51
CA LEU A 263 17.68 -24.48 21.81
C LEU A 263 18.03 -25.75 21.01
N GLY A 264 19.04 -25.71 20.14
CA GLY A 264 19.38 -26.81 19.23
C GLY A 264 18.71 -26.73 17.87
N MET A 265 18.02 -25.62 17.54
CA MET A 265 17.39 -25.39 16.24
C MET A 265 18.32 -24.56 15.33
N ASN A 266 19.44 -25.15 14.92
CA ASN A 266 20.46 -24.43 14.15
C ASN A 266 19.92 -23.82 12.85
N GLY A 267 20.20 -22.52 12.66
CA GLY A 267 19.75 -21.75 11.50
C GLY A 267 18.31 -21.23 11.60
N CYS A 268 17.56 -21.59 12.65
CA CYS A 268 16.21 -21.09 12.90
C CYS A 268 16.24 -19.83 13.76
N SER A 269 15.27 -18.94 13.56
CA SER A 269 15.13 -17.71 14.31
C SER A 269 13.67 -17.47 14.67
N LEU A 270 13.43 -16.93 15.86
CA LEU A 270 12.14 -16.41 16.26
C LEU A 270 12.08 -14.92 15.88
N TYR A 271 11.15 -14.55 15.01
CA TYR A 271 11.00 -13.20 14.46
C TYR A 271 9.98 -12.34 15.20
N SER A 272 9.01 -12.94 15.88
CA SER A 272 7.97 -12.24 16.63
C SER A 272 7.84 -12.80 18.04
N ASP A 273 7.30 -11.99 18.95
CA ASP A 273 6.86 -12.50 20.24
C ASP A 273 5.74 -13.54 20.07
N ILE A 274 5.52 -14.30 21.15
CA ILE A 274 4.50 -15.34 21.21
C ILE A 274 3.47 -14.91 22.26
N THR A 275 2.46 -14.17 21.82
CA THR A 275 1.32 -13.77 22.66
C THR A 275 0.22 -14.82 22.63
N SER A 276 0.00 -15.48 21.50
CA SER A 276 -0.99 -16.54 21.33
C SER A 276 -0.48 -17.60 20.37
N THR A 277 -0.97 -18.83 20.47
CA THR A 277 -0.55 -19.94 19.61
C THR A 277 -1.74 -20.81 19.25
N LEU A 278 -1.82 -21.18 17.98
CA LEU A 278 -2.80 -22.10 17.43
C LEU A 278 -2.06 -23.29 16.80
N GLN A 279 -2.59 -24.49 17.03
CA GLN A 279 -2.10 -25.67 16.36
C GLN A 279 -2.79 -25.82 15.01
N LEU A 280 -2.00 -26.02 13.96
CA LEU A 280 -2.47 -26.37 12.62
C LEU A 280 -2.09 -27.82 12.31
N ILE A 281 -3.03 -28.56 11.74
CA ILE A 281 -2.86 -29.95 11.31
C ILE A 281 -3.19 -30.04 9.83
N GLY A 282 -2.28 -30.57 9.03
CA GLY A 282 -2.44 -30.73 7.58
C GLY A 282 -1.12 -31.08 6.90
N LEU A 283 -1.16 -31.86 5.81
CA LEU A 283 0.02 -32.36 5.10
C LEU A 283 -0.14 -32.15 3.58
N PRO A 284 0.86 -31.62 2.84
CA PRO A 284 2.10 -30.99 3.33
C PRO A 284 1.88 -29.57 3.87
N SER A 285 0.64 -29.08 3.88
CA SER A 285 0.29 -27.72 4.29
C SER A 285 -0.98 -27.69 5.12
N ALA A 286 -1.14 -26.61 5.89
CA ALA A 286 -2.34 -26.32 6.67
C ALA A 286 -2.66 -24.83 6.59
N SER A 287 -3.95 -24.49 6.56
CA SER A 287 -4.41 -23.10 6.51
C SER A 287 -5.38 -22.78 7.62
N ILE A 288 -5.42 -21.51 8.02
CA ILE A 288 -6.39 -20.96 8.96
C ILE A 288 -7.10 -19.75 8.35
N ALA A 289 -8.40 -19.64 8.65
CA ALA A 289 -9.21 -18.48 8.33
C ALA A 289 -9.44 -17.63 9.60
N LEU A 290 -9.07 -16.36 9.54
CA LEU A 290 -9.16 -15.39 10.61
C LEU A 290 -10.22 -14.35 10.24
N PRO A 291 -11.44 -14.42 10.80
CA PRO A 291 -12.43 -13.37 10.60
C PRO A 291 -11.95 -12.08 11.29
N ILE A 292 -11.79 -11.01 10.52
CA ILE A 292 -11.38 -9.70 11.02
C ILE A 292 -12.63 -8.89 11.37
N PRO A 293 -12.85 -8.49 12.64
CA PRO A 293 -14.00 -7.68 13.02
C PRO A 293 -14.04 -6.34 12.28
N VAL A 294 -15.24 -5.81 12.05
CA VAL A 294 -15.44 -4.41 11.63
C VAL A 294 -15.32 -3.51 12.87
N ASP A 295 -14.13 -3.51 13.48
CA ASP A 295 -13.81 -2.72 14.67
C ASP A 295 -12.81 -1.62 14.29
N PRO A 296 -13.22 -0.33 14.35
CA PRO A 296 -12.34 0.79 14.04
C PRO A 296 -11.05 0.85 14.88
N THR A 297 -11.02 0.22 16.06
CA THR A 297 -9.82 0.17 16.91
C THR A 297 -8.70 -0.70 16.32
N LEU A 298 -9.04 -1.58 15.37
CA LEU A 298 -8.06 -2.37 14.64
C LEU A 298 -7.43 -1.60 13.48
N LEU A 299 -8.00 -0.47 13.05
CA LEU A 299 -7.46 0.28 11.91
C LEU A 299 -6.00 0.68 12.15
N ASP A 300 -5.14 0.40 11.19
CA ASP A 300 -3.68 0.59 11.26
C ASP A 300 -2.97 -0.24 12.35
N GLY A 301 -3.70 -1.08 13.08
CA GLY A 301 -3.14 -2.04 14.03
C GLY A 301 -2.25 -3.04 13.31
N VAL A 302 -1.11 -3.36 13.93
CA VAL A 302 -0.15 -4.33 13.41
C VAL A 302 0.00 -5.46 14.41
N ILE A 303 -0.11 -6.69 13.91
CA ILE A 303 0.29 -7.90 14.62
C ILE A 303 1.30 -8.68 13.78
N TYR A 304 1.98 -9.61 14.42
CA TYR A 304 2.97 -10.45 13.82
C TYR A 304 2.56 -11.92 13.91
N SER A 305 3.00 -12.72 12.96
CA SER A 305 2.80 -14.16 12.98
C SER A 305 4.06 -14.91 12.53
N GLN A 306 4.24 -16.10 13.07
CA GLN A 306 5.30 -17.02 12.67
C GLN A 306 4.84 -18.45 13.01
N ALA A 307 5.33 -19.47 12.30
CA ALA A 307 5.05 -20.85 12.67
C ALA A 307 6.33 -21.62 13.02
N LEU A 308 6.20 -22.49 14.01
CA LEU A 308 7.13 -23.61 14.24
C LEU A 308 6.50 -24.89 13.69
N VAL A 309 7.20 -25.57 12.80
CA VAL A 309 6.75 -26.76 12.07
C VAL A 309 7.39 -28.01 12.66
N GLY A 310 6.60 -29.06 12.87
CA GLY A 310 7.07 -30.36 13.33
C GLY A 310 7.97 -31.04 12.29
N ASP A 311 9.26 -31.20 12.63
CA ASP A 311 10.29 -31.77 11.78
C ASP A 311 11.37 -32.52 12.60
N PRO A 312 11.07 -33.73 13.14
CA PRO A 312 11.96 -34.51 14.01
C PRO A 312 13.33 -34.84 13.42
N ALA A 313 13.45 -34.83 12.09
CA ALA A 313 14.70 -35.17 11.40
C ALA A 313 15.56 -33.93 11.05
N ALA A 314 15.06 -32.71 11.24
CA ALA A 314 15.82 -31.49 10.95
C ALA A 314 16.85 -31.15 12.02
N ASN A 315 16.52 -31.32 13.31
CA ASN A 315 17.40 -30.98 14.43
C ASN A 315 16.97 -31.66 15.73
N GLN A 316 17.72 -31.44 16.81
CA GLN A 316 17.52 -32.10 18.11
C GLN A 316 16.16 -31.79 18.77
N VAL A 317 15.57 -30.63 18.47
CA VAL A 317 14.25 -30.24 19.01
C VAL A 317 13.12 -30.84 18.19
N GLY A 318 13.39 -31.15 16.92
CA GLY A 318 12.39 -31.63 15.99
C GLY A 318 11.42 -30.56 15.52
N LEU A 319 11.87 -29.29 15.46
CA LEU A 319 11.09 -28.16 15.00
C LEU A 319 11.88 -27.31 14.00
N THR A 320 11.22 -26.74 13.00
CA THR A 320 11.78 -25.74 12.08
C THR A 320 10.92 -24.47 12.08
N SER A 321 11.52 -23.30 11.92
CA SER A 321 10.82 -22.00 11.90
C SER A 321 10.59 -21.49 10.49
N THR A 322 9.40 -20.95 10.24
CA THR A 322 9.09 -20.18 9.01
C THR A 322 9.72 -18.80 9.03
N ASN A 323 9.61 -18.07 7.91
CA ASN A 323 9.64 -16.61 7.89
C ASN A 323 8.57 -16.03 8.83
N GLY A 324 8.74 -14.76 9.22
CA GLY A 324 7.71 -13.98 9.90
C GLY A 324 6.69 -13.41 8.91
N GLY A 325 5.54 -13.02 9.43
CA GLY A 325 4.49 -12.30 8.72
C GLY A 325 4.05 -11.07 9.51
N ARG A 326 4.16 -9.88 8.93
CA ARG A 326 3.60 -8.64 9.49
C ARG A 326 2.21 -8.44 8.91
N ILE A 327 1.20 -8.42 9.77
CA ILE A 327 -0.22 -8.25 9.41
C ILE A 327 -0.63 -6.85 9.86
N ARG A 328 -0.83 -5.95 8.91
CA ARG A 328 -1.41 -4.62 9.17
C ARG A 328 -2.89 -4.68 8.82
N PHE A 329 -3.76 -4.35 9.76
CA PHE A 329 -5.19 -4.21 9.51
C PHE A 329 -5.50 -2.85 8.88
N GLY A 330 -6.55 -2.81 8.10
CA GLY A 330 -6.86 -1.65 7.27
C GLY A 330 -8.16 -1.80 6.51
N VAL A 331 -8.41 -0.90 5.56
CA VAL A 331 -9.58 -0.91 4.67
C VAL A 331 -9.24 -1.27 3.23
#